data_AF-A0A4P6JL58-F1
#
_entry.id   AF-A0A4P6JL58-F1
#
_cell.length_a   1.000
_cell.length_b   1.000
_cell.length_c   1.000
_cell.angle_alpha   90.00
_cell.angle_beta   90.00
_cell.angle_gamma   90.00
#
_symmetry.space_group_name_H-M   'P 1'
#
loop_
_entity.id
_entity.type
_entity.pdbx_description
1 polymer ?
#
loop_
_entity_poly.entity_id
_entity_poly.type
_entity_poly.pdbx_seq_one_letter_code
_entity_poly.pdbx_strand_id
1 'polypeptide(L)'
;MNRAEESGETIQGQAHQHASTPQPSQVDQLRAQIEAELTSMQQGLSGLASGTARHSIISAKLRRVDHLTVHLSRCVGKEAATEINCQAYMRVFAAQEETPHDE
;
A
#
# COMPACT_ATOMS: atom_id res chain seq x y z
N MET A 1 -56.88 -9.77 -41.66
CA MET A 1 -55.77 -10.60 -42.21
C MET A 1 -54.57 -9.68 -42.42
N ASN A 2 -53.42 -10.08 -41.82
CA ASN A 2 -52.01 -9.63 -41.97
C ASN A 2 -51.67 -8.19 -41.51
N ARG A 3 -50.82 -7.95 -40.50
CA ARG A 3 -49.43 -8.35 -40.11
C ARG A 3 -48.36 -7.39 -40.65
N ALA A 4 -47.75 -6.66 -39.71
CA ALA A 4 -46.37 -6.16 -39.64
C ALA A 4 -46.20 -5.73 -38.16
N GLU A 5 -45.58 -6.47 -37.25
CA GLU A 5 -44.15 -6.73 -37.09
C GLU A 5 -43.26 -5.52 -37.37
N GLU A 6 -42.99 -4.76 -36.32
CA GLU A 6 -41.69 -4.13 -36.17
C GLU A 6 -41.27 -4.17 -34.70
N SER A 7 -40.24 -4.97 -34.44
CA SER A 7 -39.48 -5.01 -33.21
C SER A 7 -38.89 -3.64 -32.93
N GLY A 8 -39.18 -3.10 -31.74
CA GLY A 8 -38.50 -1.95 -31.17
C GLY A 8 -37.90 -2.31 -29.83
N GLU A 9 -36.97 -3.25 -29.83
CA GLU A 9 -36.10 -3.59 -28.71
C GLU A 9 -35.30 -2.34 -28.32
N THR A 10 -35.77 -1.58 -27.33
CA THR A 10 -35.05 -0.40 -26.82
C THR A 10 -34.45 -0.71 -25.45
N ILE A 11 -33.26 -1.30 -25.51
CA ILE A 11 -32.05 -0.95 -24.76
C ILE A 11 -32.23 -0.81 -23.24
N GLN A 12 -32.09 -1.96 -22.58
CA GLN A 12 -30.96 -2.28 -21.71
C GLN A 12 -30.40 -1.14 -20.85
N GLY A 13 -30.61 -1.30 -19.53
CA GLY A 13 -30.07 -0.43 -18.51
C GLY A 13 -28.56 -0.23 -18.61
N GLN A 14 -28.15 1.02 -18.47
CA GLN A 14 -26.84 1.37 -17.96
C GLN A 14 -27.05 2.43 -16.89
N ALA A 15 -27.26 1.95 -15.66
CA ALA A 15 -26.81 2.67 -14.49
C ALA A 15 -25.30 2.83 -14.63
N HIS A 16 -24.88 3.93 -15.25
CA HIS A 16 -23.52 4.44 -15.14
C HIS A 16 -23.35 4.90 -13.69
N GLN A 17 -23.18 3.92 -12.81
CA GLN A 17 -22.52 4.11 -11.54
C GLN A 17 -21.08 4.47 -11.93
N HIS A 18 -20.82 5.77 -12.03
CA HIS A 18 -19.46 6.29 -11.93
C HIS A 18 -18.94 5.79 -10.59
N ALA A 19 -18.23 4.66 -10.64
CA ALA A 19 -17.35 4.23 -9.59
C ALA A 19 -16.29 5.32 -9.48
N SER A 20 -16.56 6.31 -8.64
CA SER A 20 -15.56 7.20 -8.09
C SER A 20 -14.63 6.30 -7.29
N THR A 21 -13.69 5.63 -7.97
CA THR A 21 -12.57 4.99 -7.30
C THR A 21 -11.98 6.04 -6.38
N PRO A 22 -11.98 5.83 -5.05
CA PRO A 22 -11.45 6.83 -4.13
C PRO A 22 -10.00 7.06 -4.53
N GLN A 23 -9.73 8.23 -5.10
CA GLN A 23 -8.38 8.63 -5.45
C GLN A 23 -7.62 8.67 -4.13
N PRO A 24 -6.58 7.85 -3.93
CA PRO A 24 -5.90 7.76 -2.65
C PRO A 24 -5.35 9.14 -2.33
N SER A 25 -5.63 9.62 -1.11
CA SER A 25 -5.12 10.90 -0.66
C SER A 25 -3.59 10.90 -0.76
N GLN A 26 -2.97 12.07 -0.87
CA GLN A 26 -1.51 12.17 -0.87
C GLN A 26 -0.89 11.48 0.36
N VAL A 27 -1.61 11.46 1.48
CA VAL A 27 -1.26 10.75 2.72
C VAL A 27 -1.30 9.24 2.52
N ASP A 28 -2.35 8.70 1.88
CA ASP A 28 -2.46 7.27 1.59
C ASP A 28 -1.35 6.78 0.65
N GLN A 29 -1.01 7.57 -0.36
CA GLN A 29 0.07 7.25 -1.29
C GLN A 29 1.44 7.24 -0.60
N LEU A 30 1.68 8.21 0.30
CA LEU A 30 2.92 8.25 1.09
C LEU A 30 3.00 7.07 2.06
N ARG A 31 1.90 6.70 2.71
CA ARG A 31 1.84 5.53 3.58
C ARG A 31 2.14 4.24 2.82
N ALA A 32 1.49 4.03 1.68
CA ALA A 32 1.72 2.84 0.86
C ALA A 32 3.18 2.73 0.38
N GLN A 33 3.81 3.85 0.04
CA GLN A 33 5.23 3.88 -0.31
C GLN A 33 6.14 3.54 0.88
N ILE A 34 5.85 4.06 2.07
CA ILE A 34 6.59 3.72 3.30
C ILE A 34 6.50 2.22 3.56
N GLU A 35 5.29 1.64 3.51
CA GLU A 35 5.08 0.21 3.70
C GLU A 35 5.87 -0.62 2.68
N ALA A 36 5.82 -0.26 1.39
CA ALA A 36 6.56 -0.97 0.34
C ALA A 36 8.08 -0.94 0.56
N GLU A 37 8.64 0.21 0.98
CA GLU A 37 10.08 0.31 1.28
C GLU A 37 10.46 -0.51 2.51
N LEU A 38 9.61 -0.53 3.55
CA LEU A 38 9.80 -1.34 4.75
C LEU A 38 9.73 -2.83 4.45
N THR A 39 8.77 -3.29 3.63
CA THR A 39 8.67 -4.70 3.19
C THR A 39 9.89 -5.12 2.38
N SER A 40 10.34 -4.27 1.44
CA SER A 40 11.55 -4.56 0.67
C SER A 40 12.79 -4.62 1.57
N MET A 41 12.87 -3.76 2.60
CA MET A 41 13.92 -3.79 3.60
C MET A 41 13.88 -5.06 4.45
N GLN A 42 12.69 -5.50 4.88
CA GLN A 42 12.49 -6.74 5.62
C GLN A 42 13.02 -7.94 4.81
N GLN A 43 12.63 -8.06 3.54
CA GLN A 43 13.16 -9.09 2.65
C GLN A 43 14.68 -9.00 2.48
N GLY A 44 15.20 -7.77 2.40
CA GLY A 44 16.65 -7.52 2.38
C GLY A 44 17.37 -7.96 3.64
N LEU A 45 16.75 -7.83 4.82
CA LEU A 45 17.29 -8.30 6.09
C LEU A 45 17.31 -9.83 6.17
N SER A 46 16.23 -10.50 5.73
CA SER A 46 16.21 -11.97 5.58
C SER A 46 17.26 -12.45 4.56
N GLY A 47 17.45 -11.70 3.48
CA GLY A 47 18.52 -11.93 2.50
C GLY A 47 19.91 -11.73 3.10
N LEU A 48 20.11 -10.72 3.95
CA LEU A 48 21.39 -10.46 4.61
C LEU A 48 21.75 -11.59 5.58
N ALA A 49 20.78 -12.06 6.36
CA ALA A 49 20.95 -13.19 7.28
C ALA A 49 21.30 -14.50 6.55
N SER A 50 20.83 -14.67 5.30
CA SER A 50 21.20 -15.80 4.43
C SER A 50 22.44 -15.56 3.57
N GLY A 51 23.12 -14.41 3.71
CA GLY A 51 24.32 -14.05 2.95
C GLY A 51 24.07 -13.59 1.51
N THR A 52 22.81 -13.35 1.13
CA THR A 52 22.39 -13.03 -0.25
C THR A 52 22.14 -11.54 -0.51
N ALA A 53 22.05 -10.70 0.53
CA ALA A 53 21.83 -9.25 0.39
C ALA A 53 22.97 -8.41 0.98
N ARG A 54 23.20 -7.22 0.41
CA ARG A 54 24.20 -6.25 0.88
C ARG A 54 23.59 -5.23 1.84
N HIS A 55 24.29 -4.94 2.92
CA HIS A 55 23.91 -3.90 3.90
C HIS A 55 23.63 -2.52 3.24
N SER A 56 24.34 -2.20 2.15
CA SER A 56 24.15 -0.95 1.39
C SER A 56 22.72 -0.77 0.84
N ILE A 57 22.02 -1.87 0.53
CA ILE A 57 20.65 -1.83 0.01
C ILE A 57 19.69 -1.48 1.15
N ILE A 58 19.84 -2.11 2.32
CA ILE A 58 19.05 -1.85 3.53
C ILE A 58 19.20 -0.38 3.95
N SER A 59 20.43 0.15 4.00
CA SER A 59 20.65 1.56 4.35
C SER A 59 20.07 2.55 3.33
N ALA A 60 19.98 2.18 2.05
CA ALA A 60 19.31 3.01 1.04
C ALA A 60 17.79 3.02 1.24
N LYS A 61 17.20 1.88 1.58
CA LYS A 61 15.77 1.75 1.89
C LYS A 61 15.37 2.55 3.13
N LEU A 62 16.15 2.47 4.19
CA LEU A 62 15.90 3.24 5.42
C LEU A 62 15.91 4.76 5.16
N ARG A 63 16.87 5.25 4.36
CA ARG A 63 16.91 6.67 3.96
C ARG A 63 15.70 7.08 3.15
N ARG A 64 15.18 6.19 2.30
CA ARG A 64 13.99 6.45 1.49
C ARG A 64 12.73 6.53 2.36
N VAL A 65 12.61 5.67 3.37
CA VAL A 65 11.56 5.76 4.40
C VAL A 65 11.64 7.10 5.12
N ASP A 66 12.82 7.52 5.58
CA ASP A 66 13.00 8.79 6.28
C ASP A 66 12.56 10.00 5.42
N HIS A 67 12.96 10.03 4.14
CA HIS A 67 12.47 11.05 3.21
C HIS A 67 10.95 11.04 3.08
N LEU A 68 10.33 9.88 2.90
CA LEU A 68 8.86 9.75 2.79
C LEU A 68 8.16 10.20 4.07
N THR A 69 8.70 9.89 5.25
CA THR A 69 8.18 10.35 6.54
C THR A 69 8.30 11.87 6.69
N VAL A 70 9.39 12.48 6.22
CA VAL A 70 9.52 13.94 6.16
C VAL A 70 8.45 14.54 5.23
N HIS A 71 8.20 13.94 4.07
CA HIS A 71 7.12 14.39 3.19
C HIS A 71 5.74 14.24 3.83
N LEU A 72 5.48 13.12 4.50
CA LEU A 72 4.25 12.86 5.23
C LEU A 72 4.04 13.89 6.35
N SER A 73 5.11 14.26 7.07
CA SER A 73 5.05 15.26 8.14
C SER A 73 4.60 16.63 7.68
N ARG A 74 4.85 16.99 6.41
CA ARG A 74 4.38 18.24 5.81
C ARG A 74 2.88 18.20 5.52
N CYS A 75 2.31 17.02 5.34
CA CYS A 75 0.89 16.84 5.03
C CYS A 75 0.03 16.68 6.30
N VAL A 76 0.50 15.94 7.30
CA VAL A 76 -0.29 15.56 8.49
C VAL A 76 0.27 16.08 9.81
N GLY A 77 1.42 16.75 9.79
CA GLY A 77 2.17 17.12 10.98
C GLY A 77 3.15 16.03 11.41
N LYS A 78 4.18 16.43 12.17
CA LYS A 78 5.29 15.56 12.56
C LYS A 78 4.86 14.38 13.42
N GLU A 79 3.95 14.61 14.36
CA GLU A 79 3.50 13.61 15.32
C GLU A 79 2.69 12.51 14.64
N ALA A 80 1.68 12.88 13.84
CA ALA A 80 0.90 11.94 13.04
C ALA A 80 1.74 11.19 12.00
N ALA A 81 2.71 11.86 11.36
CA ALA A 81 3.61 11.18 10.42
C ALA A 81 4.53 10.15 11.11
N THR A 82 4.97 10.45 12.33
CA THR A 82 5.75 9.51 13.15
C THR A 82 4.91 8.31 13.54
N GLU A 83 3.66 8.55 14.00
CA GLU A 83 2.73 7.48 14.35
C GLU A 83 2.43 6.57 13.16
N ILE A 84 2.13 7.13 11.98
CA ILE A 84 1.89 6.36 10.76
C ILE A 84 3.13 5.53 10.37
N ASN A 85 4.34 6.11 10.48
CA ASN A 85 5.57 5.38 10.19
C ASN A 85 5.81 4.23 11.18
N CYS A 86 5.59 4.46 12.49
CA CYS A 86 5.68 3.42 13.51
C CYS A 86 4.67 2.30 13.27
N GLN A 87 3.41 2.64 12.95
CA GLN A 87 2.37 1.66 12.63
C GLN A 87 2.75 0.84 11.38
N ALA A 88 3.27 1.48 10.33
CA ALA A 88 3.76 0.80 9.14
C ALA A 88 4.93 -0.16 9.46
N TYR A 89 5.86 0.28 10.31
CA TYR A 89 6.97 -0.55 10.78
C TYR A 89 6.47 -1.77 11.55
N MET A 90 5.59 -1.57 12.55
CA MET A 90 5.00 -2.67 13.31
C MET A 90 4.24 -3.63 12.40
N ARG A 91 3.47 -3.14 11.43
CA ARG A 91 2.75 -4.01 10.48
C ARG A 91 3.69 -4.91 9.68
N VAL A 92 4.81 -4.37 9.21
CA VAL A 92 5.75 -5.13 8.38
C VAL A 92 6.61 -6.09 9.23
N PHE A 93 7.08 -5.65 10.39
CA PHE A 93 8.04 -6.41 11.19
C PHE A 93 7.42 -7.25 12.31
N ALA A 94 6.31 -6.84 12.91
CA ALA A 94 5.61 -7.62 13.94
C ALA A 94 4.76 -8.76 13.37
N ALA A 95 4.43 -8.74 12.06
CA ALA A 95 3.79 -9.85 11.36
C ALA A 95 4.67 -11.12 11.25
N GLN A 96 5.84 -11.15 11.90
CA GLN A 96 6.75 -12.29 11.98
C GLN A 96 6.88 -12.86 13.40
N GLU A 97 6.27 -12.24 14.43
CA GLU A 97 6.31 -12.75 15.81
C GLU A 97 5.23 -13.80 16.13
N GLU A 98 4.33 -14.10 15.19
CA GLU A 98 3.46 -15.29 15.27
C GLU A 98 4.22 -16.53 14.76
N THR A 99 5.31 -16.92 15.44
CA THR A 99 5.66 -18.34 15.52
C THR A 99 4.91 -18.89 16.72
N PRO A 100 3.89 -19.77 16.55
CA PRO A 100 3.35 -20.50 17.68
C PRO A 100 4.50 -21.27 18.31
N HIS A 101 4.84 -20.90 19.54
CA HIS A 101 5.73 -21.70 20.36
C HIS A 101 4.91 -22.89 20.88
N ASP A 102 4.62 -23.83 19.98
CA ASP A 102 4.06 -25.13 20.35
C ASP A 102 5.22 -25.98 20.92
N GLU A 103 5.22 -26.13 22.25
CA GLU A 103 5.97 -27.18 22.97
C GLU A 103 5.08 -28.41 23.20
#